data_AF-A0A2A4PBV6-F1
#
_entry.id   AF-A0A2A4PBV6-F1
#
_cell.length_a   1.000
_cell.length_b   1.000
_cell.length_c   1.000
_cell.angle_alpha   90.00
_cell.angle_beta   90.00
_cell.angle_gamma   90.00
#
_symmetry.space_group_name_H-M   'P 1'
#
loop_
_entity.id
_entity.type
_entity.pdbx_description
1 polymer ?
#
loop_
_entity_poly.entity_id
_entity_poly.type
_entity_poly.pdbx_seq_one_letter_code
_entity_poly.pdbx_strand_id
1 'polypeptide(L)'
;MHIKENRERTVPISRYADPSIPSGGLDTSIVAVVTDVQRDGAPVVGFGFSSIGRYGQAGLIRDRFSPRLLAASRDDFSTEGGDTIDPFEAWACM
;
A
#
# COMPACT_ATOMS: atom_id res chain seq x y z
N MET A 1 10.51 4.87 12.77
CA MET A 1 10.43 4.04 11.55
C MET A 1 10.17 4.97 10.37
N HIS A 2 10.68 4.69 9.17
CA HIS A 2 10.42 5.51 7.98
C HIS A 2 10.15 4.65 6.74
N ILE A 3 9.24 5.10 5.88
CA ILE A 3 8.89 4.42 4.63
C ILE A 3 9.94 4.76 3.57
N LYS A 4 10.59 3.74 3.01
CA LYS A 4 11.62 3.90 1.97
C LYS A 4 11.06 3.72 0.58
N GLU A 5 10.13 2.79 0.43
CA GLU A 5 9.52 2.47 -0.85
C GLU A 5 8.08 2.03 -0.64
N ASN A 6 7.22 2.34 -1.60
CA ASN A 6 5.89 1.76 -1.69
C ASN A 6 5.74 1.17 -3.08
N ARG A 7 5.64 -0.16 -3.14
CA ARG A 7 5.59 -0.93 -4.38
C ARG A 7 4.14 -1.34 -4.62
N GLU A 8 3.69 -1.25 -5.86
CA GLU A 8 2.36 -1.73 -6.26
C GLU A 8 2.50 -2.71 -7.43
N ARG A 9 1.69 -3.77 -7.39
CA ARG A 9 1.49 -4.65 -8.54
C ARG A 9 0.02 -5.01 -8.68
N THR A 10 -0.54 -4.71 -9.85
CA THR A 10 -1.84 -5.24 -10.27
C THR A 10 -1.70 -6.70 -10.64
N VAL A 11 -2.55 -7.55 -10.08
CA VAL A 11 -2.56 -8.99 -10.32
C VAL A 11 -3.98 -9.43 -10.70
N PRO A 12 -4.13 -10.38 -11.65
CA PRO A 12 -5.44 -10.94 -11.97
C PRO A 12 -5.94 -11.80 -10.81
N ILE A 13 -7.23 -11.67 -10.48
CA ILE A 13 -7.90 -12.49 -9.47
C ILE A 13 -9.12 -13.16 -10.12
N SER A 14 -8.97 -14.42 -10.53
CA SER A 14 -9.95 -15.10 -11.39
C SER A 14 -10.87 -16.07 -10.68
N ARG A 15 -12.05 -16.23 -11.29
CA ARG A 15 -13.12 -17.22 -11.09
C ARG A 15 -13.94 -17.08 -9.81
N TYR A 16 -14.65 -15.97 -9.74
CA TYR A 16 -15.93 -15.96 -9.04
C TYR A 16 -17.00 -16.56 -9.96
N ALA A 17 -17.74 -17.55 -9.45
CA ALA A 17 -18.92 -18.11 -10.10
C ALA A 17 -20.20 -17.28 -9.80
N ASP A 18 -20.04 -16.13 -9.15
CA ASP A 18 -21.13 -15.21 -8.84
C ASP A 18 -21.58 -14.51 -10.14
N PRO A 19 -22.82 -14.71 -10.60
CA PRO A 19 -23.33 -14.11 -11.83
C PRO A 19 -23.49 -12.58 -11.73
N SER A 20 -23.46 -11.99 -10.52
CA SER A 20 -23.48 -10.54 -10.33
C SER A 20 -22.12 -9.88 -10.59
N ILE A 21 -21.05 -10.66 -10.71
CA ILE A 21 -19.68 -10.17 -10.92
C ILE A 21 -19.20 -10.67 -12.30
N PRO A 22 -18.65 -9.79 -13.17
CA PRO A 22 -18.09 -10.21 -14.45
C PRO A 22 -17.06 -11.33 -14.25
N SER A 23 -17.27 -12.47 -14.92
CA SER A 23 -16.48 -13.69 -14.75
C SER A 23 -15.05 -13.61 -15.33
N GLY A 24 -14.70 -12.49 -15.96
CA GLY A 24 -13.41 -12.27 -16.62
C GLY A 24 -12.89 -10.84 -16.43
N GLY A 25 -11.57 -10.71 -16.36
CA GLY A 25 -10.89 -9.41 -16.30
C GLY A 25 -10.79 -8.79 -14.91
N LEU A 26 -11.22 -9.47 -13.84
CA LEU A 26 -11.02 -8.99 -12.48
C LEU A 26 -9.53 -9.00 -12.11
N ASP A 27 -9.10 -7.90 -11.52
CA ASP A 27 -7.78 -7.72 -10.95
C ASP A 27 -7.88 -6.99 -9.59
N THR A 28 -6.76 -6.98 -8.87
CA THR A 28 -6.58 -6.22 -7.63
C THR A 28 -5.15 -5.69 -7.56
N SER A 29 -4.95 -4.62 -6.80
CA SER A 29 -3.62 -4.10 -6.49
C SER A 29 -3.12 -4.76 -5.20
N ILE A 30 -1.93 -5.33 -5.25
CA ILE A 30 -1.15 -5.70 -4.07
C ILE A 30 -0.12 -4.60 -3.84
N VAL A 31 0.03 -4.16 -2.59
CA VAL A 31 1.01 -3.16 -2.18
C VAL A 31 2.00 -3.74 -1.17
N ALA A 32 3.23 -3.22 -1.21
CA ALA A 32 4.28 -3.49 -0.24
C ALA A 32 4.91 -2.18 0.22
N VAL A 33 4.68 -1.83 1.49
CA VAL A 33 5.25 -0.65 2.16
C VAL A 33 6.54 -1.08 2.86
N VAL A 34 7.67 -0.73 2.25
CA VAL A 34 9.00 -1.12 2.73
C VAL A 34 9.52 -0.05 3.68
N THR A 35 9.92 -0.45 4.88
CA THR A 35 10.48 0.45 5.89
C THR A 35 11.99 0.28 6.05
N ASP A 36 12.62 1.22 6.76
CA ASP A 36 14.04 1.17 7.14
C ASP A 36 14.33 0.28 8.36
N VAL A 37 13.31 -0.24 9.04
CA VAL A 37 13.46 -1.04 10.26
C VAL A 37 13.87 -2.47 9.92
N GLN A 38 14.92 -2.97 10.56
CA GLN A 38 15.38 -4.36 10.44
C GLN A 38 14.89 -5.21 11.62
N ARG A 39 14.35 -6.40 11.32
CA ARG A 39 13.99 -7.44 12.29
C ARG A 39 14.45 -8.80 11.74
N ASP A 40 15.13 -9.58 12.56
CA ASP A 40 15.64 -10.93 12.20
C ASP A 40 16.46 -10.97 10.88
N GLY A 41 17.20 -9.89 10.61
CA GLY A 41 18.05 -9.77 9.41
C GLY A 41 17.33 -9.35 8.13
N ALA A 42 16.04 -8.99 8.20
CA ALA A 42 15.24 -8.52 7.06
C ALA A 42 14.51 -7.20 7.36
N PRO A 43 14.24 -6.38 6.32
CA PRO A 43 13.43 -5.17 6.50
C PRO A 43 11.98 -5.53 6.86
N VAL A 44 11.37 -4.74 7.75
CA VAL A 44 9.94 -4.82 8.03
C VAL A 44 9.17 -4.26 6.84
N VAL A 45 8.31 -5.09 6.25
CA VAL A 45 7.48 -4.75 5.08
C VAL A 45 6.01 -4.98 5.43
N GLY A 46 5.18 -3.94 5.28
CA GLY A 46 3.74 -4.05 5.38
C GLY A 46 3.12 -4.44 4.03
N PHE A 47 2.21 -5.40 4.02
CA PHE A 47 1.52 -5.84 2.81
C PHE A 47 0.02 -5.54 2.88
N GLY A 48 -0.57 -5.22 1.75
CA GLY A 48 -2.02 -4.98 1.63
C GLY A 48 -2.53 -5.29 0.23
N PHE A 49 -3.83 -5.52 0.12
CA PHE A 49 -4.52 -5.66 -1.17
C PHE A 49 -5.97 -5.18 -1.04
N SER A 50 -6.59 -4.77 -2.15
CA SER A 50 -8.00 -4.39 -2.17
C SER A 50 -8.91 -5.59 -2.43
N SER A 51 -10.08 -5.59 -1.80
CA SER A 51 -11.13 -6.59 -2.04
C SER A 51 -11.61 -6.58 -3.50
N ILE A 52 -12.28 -7.66 -3.87
CA ILE A 52 -12.78 -7.91 -5.23
C ILE A 52 -13.81 -6.88 -5.70
N GLY A 53 -13.99 -6.79 -7.02
CA GLY A 53 -15.09 -6.03 -7.63
C GLY A 53 -14.84 -4.53 -7.80
N ARG A 54 -13.64 -4.04 -7.48
CA ARG A 54 -13.22 -2.65 -7.69
C ARG A 54 -11.99 -2.47 -8.56
N TYR A 55 -11.43 -3.56 -9.07
CA TYR A 55 -10.26 -3.57 -9.96
C TYR A 55 -8.98 -3.00 -9.31
N GLY A 56 -7.84 -3.25 -9.94
CA GLY A 56 -6.55 -2.67 -9.58
C GLY A 56 -6.58 -1.15 -9.63
N GLN A 57 -5.90 -0.52 -8.67
CA GLN A 57 -5.82 0.93 -8.51
C GLN A 57 -4.41 1.46 -8.77
N ALA A 58 -3.63 0.78 -9.64
CA ALA A 58 -2.24 1.10 -9.92
C ALA A 58 -2.02 2.58 -10.29
N GLY A 59 -2.86 3.16 -11.16
CA GLY A 59 -2.73 4.57 -11.54
C GLY A 59 -2.87 5.51 -10.34
N LEU A 60 -3.92 5.35 -9.54
CA LEU A 60 -4.11 6.17 -8.34
C LEU A 60 -2.97 6.00 -7.33
N ILE A 61 -2.52 4.76 -7.12
CA ILE A 61 -1.45 4.47 -6.16
C ILE A 61 -0.11 5.05 -6.64
N ARG A 62 0.29 4.76 -7.88
CA ARG A 62 1.62 5.13 -8.43
C ARG A 62 1.72 6.60 -8.78
N ASP A 63 0.64 7.21 -9.27
CA ASP A 63 0.71 8.56 -9.83
C ASP A 63 0.29 9.64 -8.82
N ARG A 64 -0.39 9.26 -7.72
CA ARG A 64 -0.89 10.21 -6.73
C ARG A 64 -0.48 9.89 -5.30
N PHE A 65 -0.94 8.76 -4.74
CA PHE A 65 -0.83 8.53 -3.31
C PHE A 65 0.60 8.16 -2.87
N SER A 66 1.25 7.25 -3.59
CA SER A 66 2.61 6.81 -3.27
C SER A 66 3.64 7.94 -3.35
N PRO A 67 3.67 8.79 -4.41
CA PRO A 67 4.62 9.89 -4.47
C PRO A 67 4.46 10.89 -3.33
N ARG A 68 3.22 11.17 -2.88
CA ARG A 68 2.97 12.10 -1.78
C ARG A 68 3.46 11.56 -0.45
N LEU A 69 3.14 10.30 -0.14
CA LEU A 69 3.62 9.63 1.07
C LEU A 69 5.16 9.55 1.10
N LEU A 70 5.81 9.29 -0.04
CA LEU A 70 7.28 9.19 -0.13
C LEU A 70 7.98 10.56 -0.14
N ALA A 71 7.26 11.64 -0.43
CA ALA A 71 7.80 13.01 -0.36
C ALA A 71 7.72 13.61 1.05
N ALA A 72 6.87 13.06 1.92
CA ALA A 72 6.73 13.49 3.30
C ALA A 72 7.99 13.16 4.12
N SER A 73 8.31 14.04 5.07
CA SER A 73 9.41 13.85 5.99
C SER A 73 9.09 12.73 6.99
N ARG A 74 10.11 12.17 7.65
CA ARG A 74 9.91 11.18 8.71
C ARG A 74 9.02 11.71 9.83
N ASP A 75 9.15 12.99 10.15
CA ASP A 75 8.45 13.61 11.28
C ASP A 75 6.99 13.91 10.93
N ASP A 76 6.65 14.02 9.64
CA ASP A 76 5.28 14.29 9.17
C ASP A 76 4.30 13.15 9.47
N PHE A 77 4.80 11.93 9.72
CA PHE A 77 3.95 10.75 9.97
C PHE A 77 4.49 9.81 11.06
N SER A 78 5.32 10.31 11.96
CA SER A 78 5.76 9.54 13.13
C SER A 78 4.77 9.67 14.29
N THR A 79 4.68 8.64 15.13
CA THR A 79 4.01 8.76 16.44
C THR A 79 4.73 9.80 17.32
N GLU A 80 4.07 10.26 18.39
CA GLU A 80 4.67 11.21 19.35
C GLU A 80 6.01 10.73 19.93
N GLY A 81 6.19 9.41 20.08
CA GLY A 81 7.46 8.79 20.52
C GLY A 81 8.54 8.69 19.43
N GLY A 82 8.21 9.01 18.18
CA GLY A 82 9.13 8.99 17.04
C GLY A 82 9.64 7.60 16.63
N ASP A 83 9.14 6.53 17.25
CA ASP A 83 9.63 5.17 17.11
C ASP A 83 8.96 4.41 15.97
N THR A 84 7.67 4.64 15.74
CA THR A 84 6.85 4.00 14.71
C THR A 84 6.10 4.98 13.81
N ILE A 85 5.46 4.47 12.77
CA ILE A 85 4.59 5.23 11.86
C ILE A 85 3.23 5.44 12.55
N ASP A 86 2.74 6.67 12.54
CA ASP A 86 1.35 6.98 12.84
C ASP A 86 0.50 6.77 11.57
N PRO A 87 -0.44 5.82 11.56
CA PRO A 87 -1.23 5.53 10.37
C PRO A 87 -2.19 6.66 9.98
N PHE A 88 -2.62 7.52 10.90
CA PHE A 88 -3.51 8.65 10.60
C PHE A 88 -2.75 9.81 9.97
N GLU A 89 -1.56 10.11 10.46
CA GLU A 89 -0.70 11.13 9.85
C GLU A 89 -0.17 10.67 8.48
N ALA A 90 0.20 9.39 8.34
CA ALA A 90 0.53 8.81 7.04
C ALA A 90 -0.65 8.87 6.06
N TRP A 91 -1.89 8.75 6.55
CA TRP A 91 -3.09 8.93 5.73
C TRP A 91 -3.27 10.39 5.29
N ALA A 92 -3.04 11.36 6.17
CA ALA A 92 -3.12 12.78 5.85
C ALA A 92 -2.06 13.21 4.82
N CYS A 93 -0.92 12.51 4.76
CA CYS A 93 0.13 12.75 3.77
C CYS A 93 -0.24 12.29 2.34
N MET A 94 -1.26 11.45 2.13
CA MET A 94 -1.65 10.88 0.83
C MET A 94 -2.70 11.73 0.09
#